data_AF-A0A355PH55-F1
#
_entry.id   AF-A0A355PH55-F1
#
_cell.length_a   1.000
_cell.length_b   1.000
_cell.length_c   1.000
_cell.angle_alpha   90.00
_cell.angle_beta   90.00
_cell.angle_gamma   90.00
#
_symmetry.space_group_name_H-M   'P 1'
#
loop_
_entity.id
_entity.type
_entity.pdbx_description
1 polymer ?
#
loop_
_entity_poly.entity_id
_entity_poly.type
_entity_poly.pdbx_seq_one_letter_code
_entity_poly.pdbx_strand_id
1 'polypeptide(L)'
;MPANALLSPTSLTPGFMVVHANRLEDLRGLAVEWMRRHPLGPLENETILVQSNGIGQWLKLALAEDPGNGGAGIAAALDVMLPARFLWQAYRRVLTHVSHDADAVPETSPFDKSRLVWRLLRLLPTLAGQPVFEPLAQFLETDRDQRKHYQLAERLADLFDQYQVYRADWLDAWANGHDVLITARGEHRPLEEHQRWQPALWRILRDDVAATQGDAGLNSSRAQVHQRFLKATEQLEGQDCPPGLPRRLIIFGISSLPQQTLEALAALSRCCQIVLCVHNPCQFYWADIIEHKDLLRAQRYRQRRKTGMPEALDVLGTGDADDALHLHAQPLLAAWGKQGRDYLRLLDEHDDAGNYQTLFEQQALRIDMFEPFSGEERHCLLSQLQD
;
A
#
# COMPACT_ATOMS: atom_id res chain seq x y z
N MET A 1 -34.78 -15.00 -22.27
CA MET A 1 -34.14 -13.70 -21.99
C MET A 1 -33.47 -13.23 -23.29
N PRO A 2 -33.63 -11.98 -23.72
CA PRO A 2 -33.04 -11.54 -24.98
C PRO A 2 -31.51 -11.53 -24.85
N ALA A 3 -30.81 -12.16 -25.80
CA ALA A 3 -29.35 -12.34 -25.80
C ALA A 3 -28.56 -11.03 -25.74
N ASN A 4 -29.19 -9.89 -26.06
CA ASN A 4 -28.55 -8.56 -26.01
C ASN A 4 -28.36 -7.99 -24.59
N ALA A 5 -29.05 -8.49 -23.57
CA ALA A 5 -28.85 -8.00 -22.20
C ALA A 5 -27.56 -8.52 -21.55
N LEU A 6 -27.01 -9.63 -22.05
CA LEU A 6 -25.79 -10.26 -21.52
C LEU A 6 -24.49 -9.59 -22.01
N LEU A 7 -24.56 -8.71 -23.01
CA LEU A 7 -23.41 -8.11 -23.69
C LEU A 7 -23.25 -6.60 -23.40
N SER A 8 -24.19 -5.99 -22.70
CA SER A 8 -24.05 -4.60 -22.25
C SER A 8 -23.17 -4.58 -21.01
N PRO A 9 -21.98 -3.94 -21.06
CA PRO A 9 -21.11 -3.88 -19.90
C PRO A 9 -21.85 -3.17 -18.75
N THR A 10 -21.86 -3.78 -17.58
CA THR A 10 -22.37 -3.14 -16.36
C THR A 10 -21.64 -1.82 -16.19
N SER A 11 -22.35 -0.70 -16.08
CA SER A 11 -21.73 0.60 -15.82
C SER A 11 -21.20 0.60 -14.39
N LEU A 12 -19.88 0.49 -14.24
CA LEU A 12 -19.22 0.60 -12.94
C LEU A 12 -18.97 2.07 -12.65
N THR A 13 -19.44 2.53 -11.50
CA THR A 13 -19.15 3.88 -11.00
C THR A 13 -17.73 3.88 -10.41
N PRO A 14 -16.81 4.73 -10.91
CA PRO A 14 -15.53 4.97 -10.29
C PRO A 14 -15.69 5.47 -8.84
N GLY A 15 -14.70 5.21 -8.00
CA GLY A 15 -14.71 5.67 -6.63
C GLY A 15 -13.84 4.82 -5.72
N PHE A 16 -13.50 5.37 -4.56
CA PHE A 16 -12.69 4.71 -3.54
C PHE A 16 -13.63 4.18 -2.45
N MET A 17 -13.86 2.88 -2.45
CA MET A 17 -14.80 2.20 -1.55
C MET A 17 -14.03 1.35 -0.56
N VAL A 18 -14.23 1.58 0.74
CA VAL A 18 -13.54 0.84 1.80
C VAL A 18 -14.56 0.01 2.57
N VAL A 19 -14.26 -1.27 2.76
CA VAL A 19 -15.12 -2.23 3.46
C VAL A 19 -14.36 -2.82 4.62
N HIS A 20 -14.91 -2.76 5.83
CA HIS A 20 -14.29 -3.28 7.03
C HIS A 20 -15.00 -4.53 7.55
N ALA A 21 -14.22 -5.51 8.00
CA ALA A 21 -14.75 -6.63 8.79
C ALA A 21 -13.71 -7.20 9.75
N ASN A 22 -14.16 -7.83 10.83
CA ASN A 22 -13.29 -8.54 11.77
C ASN A 22 -13.02 -10.00 11.41
N ARG A 23 -13.65 -10.50 10.33
CA ARG A 23 -13.44 -11.84 9.78
C ARG A 23 -13.12 -11.73 8.30
N LEU A 24 -12.04 -12.37 7.88
CA LEU A 24 -11.64 -12.38 6.46
C LEU A 24 -12.67 -13.12 5.60
N GLU A 25 -13.38 -14.09 6.16
CA GLU A 25 -14.42 -14.87 5.48
C GLU A 25 -15.58 -13.99 4.99
N ASP A 26 -15.95 -12.99 5.79
CA ASP A 26 -17.04 -12.07 5.46
C ASP A 26 -16.63 -11.09 4.36
N LEU A 27 -15.40 -10.56 4.44
CA LEU A 27 -14.81 -9.76 3.35
C LEU A 27 -14.74 -10.57 2.06
N ARG A 28 -14.35 -11.85 2.16
CA ARG A 28 -14.27 -12.75 1.01
C ARG A 28 -15.64 -12.96 0.40
N GLY A 29 -16.65 -13.26 1.22
CA GLY A 29 -18.03 -13.41 0.78
C GLY A 29 -18.54 -12.16 0.08
N LEU A 30 -18.27 -10.98 0.65
CA LEU A 30 -18.63 -9.70 0.04
C LEU A 30 -17.90 -9.47 -1.29
N ALA A 31 -16.60 -9.74 -1.39
CA ALA A 31 -15.84 -9.57 -2.62
C ALA A 31 -16.38 -10.48 -3.74
N VAL A 32 -16.66 -11.75 -3.43
CA VAL A 32 -17.26 -12.71 -4.36
C VAL A 32 -18.64 -12.25 -4.82
N GLU A 33 -19.50 -11.86 -3.89
CA GLU A 33 -20.85 -11.41 -4.20
C GLU A 33 -20.86 -10.10 -5.00
N TRP A 34 -19.93 -9.19 -4.72
CA TRP A 34 -19.74 -7.96 -5.50
C TRP A 34 -19.37 -8.26 -6.96
N MET A 35 -18.38 -9.13 -7.18
CA MET A 35 -17.99 -9.56 -8.53
C MET A 35 -19.15 -10.24 -9.27
N ARG A 36 -19.92 -11.08 -8.57
CA ARG A 36 -21.07 -11.81 -9.16
C ARG A 36 -22.21 -10.88 -9.57
N ARG A 37 -22.50 -9.84 -8.76
CA ARG A 37 -23.58 -8.87 -9.05
C ARG A 37 -23.22 -7.84 -10.10
N HIS A 38 -21.93 -7.52 -10.20
CA HIS A 38 -21.40 -6.55 -11.15
C HIS A 38 -20.37 -7.23 -12.05
N PRO A 39 -20.79 -8.14 -12.95
CA PRO A 39 -19.87 -8.81 -13.85
C PRO A 39 -19.18 -7.79 -14.77
N LEU A 40 -17.91 -8.04 -15.06
CA LEU A 40 -17.14 -7.28 -16.04
C LEU A 40 -17.56 -7.63 -17.48
N GLY A 41 -17.02 -6.89 -18.45
CA GLY A 41 -17.28 -7.15 -19.85
C GLY A 41 -16.72 -8.51 -20.33
N PRO A 42 -17.16 -9.02 -21.48
CA PRO A 42 -16.60 -10.23 -22.05
C PRO A 42 -15.08 -10.14 -22.23
N LEU A 43 -14.35 -11.17 -21.79
CA LEU A 43 -12.88 -11.26 -21.84
C LEU A 43 -12.12 -10.18 -21.04
N GLU A 44 -12.82 -9.44 -20.18
CA GLU A 44 -12.20 -8.53 -19.21
C GLU A 44 -11.77 -9.33 -17.97
N ASN A 45 -10.56 -9.08 -17.47
CA ASN A 45 -10.05 -9.73 -16.27
C ASN A 45 -10.42 -8.95 -15.00
N GLU A 46 -10.80 -9.64 -13.93
CA GLU A 46 -10.80 -9.05 -12.59
C GLU A 46 -9.36 -8.84 -12.13
N THR A 47 -9.04 -7.63 -11.68
CA THR A 47 -7.74 -7.36 -11.07
C THR A 47 -7.85 -7.34 -9.56
N ILE A 48 -7.09 -8.21 -8.90
CA ILE A 48 -7.12 -8.36 -7.44
C ILE A 48 -5.72 -8.19 -6.86
N LEU A 49 -5.57 -7.23 -5.96
CA LEU A 49 -4.35 -7.01 -5.20
C LEU A 49 -4.39 -7.78 -3.88
N VAL A 50 -3.38 -8.60 -3.63
CA VAL A 50 -3.26 -9.42 -2.41
C VAL A 50 -1.89 -9.24 -1.77
N GLN A 51 -1.80 -9.50 -0.47
CA GLN A 51 -0.53 -9.45 0.26
C GLN A 51 0.33 -10.71 0.07
N SER A 52 -0.28 -11.83 -0.34
CA SER A 52 0.43 -13.08 -0.57
C SER A 52 -0.26 -13.96 -1.61
N ASN A 53 0.51 -14.84 -2.25
CA ASN A 53 -0.03 -15.84 -3.18
C ASN A 53 -1.05 -16.77 -2.52
N GLY A 54 -0.90 -17.06 -1.22
CA GLY A 54 -1.82 -17.90 -0.47
C GLY A 54 -3.23 -17.31 -0.39
N ILE A 55 -3.33 -16.01 -0.08
CA ILE A 55 -4.61 -15.27 -0.07
C ILE A 55 -5.22 -15.27 -1.49
N GLY A 56 -4.39 -15.06 -2.50
CA GLY A 56 -4.82 -15.14 -3.90
C GLY A 56 -5.45 -16.48 -4.26
N GLN A 57 -4.82 -17.59 -3.86
CA GLN A 57 -5.34 -18.93 -4.10
C GLN A 57 -6.63 -19.19 -3.30
N TRP A 58 -6.70 -18.73 -2.06
CA TRP A 58 -7.89 -18.86 -1.22
C TRP A 58 -9.11 -18.15 -1.81
N LEU A 59 -8.93 -16.95 -2.36
CA LEU A 59 -9.99 -16.21 -3.04
C LEU A 59 -10.41 -16.88 -4.36
N LYS A 60 -9.46 -17.41 -5.14
CA LYS A 60 -9.75 -18.19 -6.36
C LYS A 60 -10.62 -19.40 -6.07
N LEU A 61 -10.31 -20.14 -5.01
CA LEU A 61 -11.10 -21.31 -4.60
C LEU A 61 -12.53 -20.89 -4.19
N ALA A 62 -12.68 -19.79 -3.46
CA ALA A 62 -14.00 -19.29 -3.08
C ALA A 62 -14.83 -18.78 -4.27
N LEU A 63 -14.20 -18.16 -5.26
CA LEU A 63 -14.86 -17.82 -6.52
C LEU A 63 -15.30 -19.07 -7.29
N ALA A 64 -14.50 -20.14 -7.28
CA ALA A 64 -14.79 -21.39 -7.98
C ALA A 64 -15.86 -22.26 -7.29
N GLU A 65 -16.17 -22.00 -6.03
CA GLU A 65 -17.17 -22.72 -5.25
C GLU A 65 -18.58 -22.62 -5.87
N ASP A 66 -19.47 -23.57 -5.57
CA ASP A 66 -20.82 -23.59 -6.13
C ASP A 66 -21.62 -22.32 -5.75
N PRO A 67 -22.45 -21.78 -6.67
CA PRO A 67 -23.31 -20.63 -6.35
C PRO A 67 -24.25 -20.83 -5.15
N GLY A 68 -24.69 -22.07 -4.89
CA GLY A 68 -25.48 -22.42 -3.70
C GLY A 68 -24.69 -22.32 -2.39
N ASN A 69 -23.36 -22.38 -2.46
CA ASN A 69 -22.43 -22.21 -1.34
C ASN A 69 -21.80 -20.80 -1.31
N GLY A 70 -22.31 -19.86 -2.11
CA GLY A 70 -21.85 -18.47 -2.15
C GLY A 70 -20.67 -18.19 -3.09
N GLY A 71 -20.29 -19.14 -3.94
CA GLY A 71 -19.29 -18.92 -4.99
C GLY A 71 -19.89 -18.46 -6.32
N ALA A 72 -19.08 -18.41 -7.38
CA ALA A 72 -19.51 -18.11 -8.75
C ALA A 72 -19.58 -19.35 -9.65
N GLY A 73 -19.22 -20.53 -9.13
CA GLY A 73 -19.15 -21.81 -9.85
C GLY A 73 -17.90 -21.99 -10.72
N ILE A 74 -17.15 -20.92 -10.98
CA ILE A 74 -15.90 -20.93 -11.75
C ILE A 74 -15.06 -19.71 -11.40
N ALA A 75 -13.74 -19.89 -11.34
CA ALA A 75 -12.77 -18.81 -11.22
C ALA A 75 -11.89 -18.77 -12.48
N ALA A 76 -12.13 -17.79 -13.36
CA ALA A 76 -11.39 -17.57 -14.60
C ALA A 76 -11.20 -16.07 -14.84
N ALA A 77 -10.29 -15.68 -15.73
CA ALA A 77 -10.01 -14.27 -16.05
C ALA A 77 -9.67 -13.44 -14.79
N LEU A 78 -8.75 -13.94 -13.95
CA LEU A 78 -8.32 -13.29 -12.71
C LEU A 78 -6.83 -12.92 -12.77
N ASP A 79 -6.55 -11.64 -12.68
CA ASP A 79 -5.19 -11.10 -12.53
C ASP A 79 -4.91 -10.79 -11.06
N VAL A 80 -4.36 -11.79 -10.37
CA VAL A 80 -3.96 -11.66 -8.96
C VAL A 80 -2.50 -11.23 -8.87
N MET A 81 -2.24 -10.08 -8.25
CA MET A 81 -0.89 -9.50 -8.17
C MET A 81 -0.61 -8.77 -6.86
N LEU A 82 0.66 -8.45 -6.64
CA LEU A 82 1.11 -7.66 -5.49
C LEU A 82 0.93 -6.15 -5.76
N PRO A 83 0.63 -5.31 -4.75
CA PRO A 83 0.40 -3.89 -4.93
C PRO A 83 1.52 -3.14 -5.65
N ALA A 84 2.78 -3.38 -5.27
CA ALA A 84 3.92 -2.68 -5.87
C ALA A 84 4.03 -2.91 -7.39
N ARG A 85 3.73 -4.13 -7.85
CA ARG A 85 3.75 -4.47 -9.28
C ARG A 85 2.63 -3.76 -10.02
N PHE A 86 1.42 -3.76 -9.45
CA PHE A 86 0.28 -3.07 -10.03
C PHE A 86 0.52 -1.56 -10.14
N LEU A 87 1.00 -0.92 -9.08
CA LEU A 87 1.27 0.52 -9.08
C LEU A 87 2.23 0.93 -10.20
N TRP A 88 3.31 0.19 -10.40
CA TRP A 88 4.25 0.49 -11.48
C TRP A 88 3.59 0.40 -12.87
N GLN A 89 2.76 -0.63 -13.08
CA GLN A 89 1.98 -0.76 -14.32
C GLN A 89 1.01 0.41 -14.47
N ALA A 90 0.30 0.79 -13.41
CA ALA A 90 -0.65 1.89 -13.43
C ALA A 90 0.05 3.24 -13.72
N TYR A 91 1.20 3.49 -13.10
CA TYR A 91 2.01 4.68 -13.36
C TYR A 91 2.39 4.78 -14.83
N ARG A 92 2.90 3.70 -15.41
CA ARG A 92 3.26 3.66 -16.83
C ARG A 92 2.05 3.91 -17.72
N ARG A 93 0.92 3.25 -17.46
CA ARG A 93 -0.31 3.39 -18.28
C ARG A 93 -0.85 4.82 -18.26
N VAL A 94 -1.00 5.41 -17.07
CA VAL A 94 -1.52 6.78 -16.95
C VAL A 94 -0.56 7.79 -17.57
N LEU A 95 0.73 7.70 -17.27
CA LEU A 95 1.70 8.66 -17.79
C LEU A 95 1.82 8.57 -19.31
N THR A 96 1.88 7.35 -19.87
CA THR A 96 1.88 7.14 -21.33
C THR A 96 0.63 7.72 -21.98
N HIS A 97 -0.52 7.54 -21.34
CA HIS A 97 -1.79 8.03 -21.86
C HIS A 97 -1.85 9.56 -21.88
N VAL A 98 -1.47 10.21 -20.77
CA VAL A 98 -1.55 11.66 -20.60
C VAL A 98 -0.45 12.40 -21.39
N SER A 99 0.77 11.86 -21.44
CA SER A 99 1.87 12.51 -22.17
C SER A 99 1.94 12.14 -23.65
N HIS A 100 1.12 11.19 -24.11
CA HIS A 100 1.18 10.60 -25.46
C HIS A 100 2.59 10.09 -25.84
N ASP A 101 3.36 9.63 -24.86
CA ASP A 101 4.73 9.15 -25.03
C ASP A 101 4.85 7.72 -24.47
N ALA A 102 5.13 6.77 -25.37
CA ALA A 102 5.24 5.35 -25.03
C ALA A 102 6.44 5.03 -24.13
N ASP A 103 7.45 5.89 -24.12
CA ASP A 103 8.69 5.74 -23.37
C ASP A 103 8.74 6.63 -22.12
N ALA A 104 7.60 7.26 -21.76
CA ALA A 104 7.50 8.16 -20.60
C ALA A 104 7.89 7.49 -19.26
N VAL A 105 7.66 6.17 -19.16
CA VAL A 105 8.08 5.31 -18.05
C VAL A 105 8.53 3.95 -18.59
N PRO A 106 9.73 3.47 -18.24
CA PRO A 106 10.23 2.17 -18.70
C PRO A 106 9.40 1.00 -18.14
N GLU A 107 9.41 -0.13 -18.84
CA GLU A 107 8.61 -1.31 -18.47
C GLU A 107 8.89 -1.83 -17.06
N THR A 108 10.16 -1.75 -16.67
CA THR A 108 10.68 -2.13 -15.36
C THR A 108 11.47 -0.96 -14.81
N SER A 109 11.41 -0.72 -13.50
CA SER A 109 12.17 0.37 -12.89
C SER A 109 13.68 0.10 -13.02
N PRO A 110 14.49 1.08 -13.46
CA PRO A 110 15.96 0.99 -13.41
C PRO A 110 16.50 0.66 -12.02
N PHE A 111 15.75 1.06 -10.99
CA PHE A 111 16.06 0.91 -9.57
C PHE A 111 15.31 -0.27 -8.92
N ASP A 112 14.75 -1.19 -9.70
CA ASP A 112 14.20 -2.44 -9.16
C ASP A 112 15.30 -3.25 -8.45
N LYS A 113 14.96 -3.86 -7.31
CA LYS A 113 15.89 -4.65 -6.47
C LYS A 113 16.75 -5.61 -7.30
N SER A 114 16.14 -6.41 -8.18
CA SER A 114 16.87 -7.39 -8.99
C SER A 114 17.96 -6.76 -9.87
N ARG A 115 17.73 -5.56 -10.41
CA ARG A 115 18.73 -4.81 -11.20
C ARG A 115 19.78 -4.16 -10.30
N LEU A 116 19.35 -3.59 -9.17
CA LEU A 116 20.25 -2.97 -8.21
C LEU A 116 21.29 -3.97 -7.68
N VAL A 117 20.92 -5.22 -7.42
CA VAL A 117 21.87 -6.28 -7.00
C VAL A 117 23.04 -6.38 -7.98
N TRP A 118 22.76 -6.51 -9.27
CA TRP A 118 23.80 -6.67 -10.29
C TRP A 118 24.61 -5.38 -10.51
N ARG A 119 23.97 -4.21 -10.44
CA ARG A 119 24.69 -2.93 -10.50
C ARG A 119 25.64 -2.79 -9.32
N LEU A 120 25.17 -3.06 -8.10
CA LEU A 120 25.97 -3.01 -6.88
C LEU A 120 27.12 -4.01 -6.90
N LEU A 121 26.88 -5.24 -7.37
CA LEU A 121 27.91 -6.27 -7.54
C LEU A 121 29.06 -5.79 -8.45
N ARG A 122 28.75 -5.01 -9.49
CA ARG A 122 29.76 -4.41 -10.37
C ARG A 122 30.43 -3.18 -9.77
N LEU A 123 29.68 -2.34 -9.04
CA LEU A 123 30.16 -1.03 -8.56
C LEU A 123 30.99 -1.15 -7.29
N LEU A 124 30.59 -1.97 -6.31
CA LEU A 124 31.27 -2.08 -5.01
C LEU A 124 32.80 -2.30 -5.08
N PRO A 125 33.36 -3.14 -5.98
CA PRO A 125 34.81 -3.29 -6.08
C PRO A 125 35.52 -1.97 -6.45
N THR A 126 34.90 -1.14 -7.28
CA THR A 126 35.48 0.15 -7.73
C THR A 126 35.41 1.23 -6.66
N LEU A 127 34.59 1.04 -5.63
CA LEU A 127 34.35 2.01 -4.55
C LEU A 127 35.25 1.77 -3.33
N ALA A 128 35.82 0.58 -3.19
CA ALA A 128 36.60 0.16 -2.03
C ALA A 128 37.81 1.07 -1.70
N GLY A 129 38.34 1.80 -2.68
CA GLY A 129 39.49 2.70 -2.48
C GLY A 129 39.13 4.12 -2.01
N GLN A 130 37.85 4.46 -1.85
CA GLN A 130 37.46 5.82 -1.46
C GLN A 130 37.20 5.89 0.06
N PRO A 131 37.69 6.93 0.77
CA PRO A 131 37.59 7.02 2.23
C PRO A 131 36.16 6.94 2.77
N VAL A 132 35.18 7.45 2.02
CA VAL A 132 33.77 7.41 2.43
C VAL A 132 33.23 5.99 2.49
N PHE A 133 33.74 5.06 1.68
CA PHE A 133 33.30 3.66 1.60
C PHE A 133 34.11 2.71 2.48
N GLU A 134 34.99 3.24 3.34
CA GLU A 134 35.81 2.46 4.27
C GLU A 134 35.00 1.41 5.08
N PRO A 135 33.80 1.72 5.63
CA PRO A 135 33.01 0.70 6.33
C PRO A 135 32.59 -0.49 5.44
N LEU A 136 32.34 -0.24 4.15
CA LEU A 136 32.02 -1.30 3.19
C LEU A 136 33.26 -2.08 2.78
N ALA A 137 34.39 -1.39 2.60
CA ALA A 137 35.68 -2.02 2.27
C ALA A 137 36.11 -3.00 3.37
N GLN A 138 36.03 -2.59 4.64
CA GLN A 138 36.34 -3.45 5.79
C GLN A 138 35.44 -4.70 5.85
N PHE A 139 34.15 -4.57 5.53
CA PHE A 139 33.26 -5.73 5.47
C PHE A 139 33.65 -6.73 4.37
N LEU A 140 34.14 -6.23 3.24
CA LEU A 140 34.52 -7.01 2.06
C LEU A 140 35.96 -7.54 2.08
N GLU A 141 36.79 -7.14 3.04
CA GLU A 141 38.23 -7.42 3.07
C GLU A 141 38.56 -8.93 3.05
N THR A 142 37.74 -9.76 3.68
CA THR A 142 37.90 -11.23 3.67
C THR A 142 36.73 -11.91 2.95
N ASP A 143 36.73 -11.90 1.61
CA ASP A 143 35.70 -12.53 0.78
C ASP A 143 36.27 -13.41 -0.35
N ARG A 144 36.83 -14.56 0.03
CA ARG A 144 37.51 -15.47 -0.92
C ARG A 144 36.57 -16.07 -1.97
N ASP A 145 35.29 -16.23 -1.64
CA ASP A 145 34.30 -16.91 -2.48
C ASP A 145 33.27 -15.93 -3.09
N GLN A 146 33.50 -14.61 -3.02
CA GLN A 146 32.60 -13.54 -3.47
C GLN A 146 31.19 -13.56 -2.84
N ARG A 147 31.01 -14.34 -1.77
CA ARG A 147 29.71 -14.54 -1.11
C ARG A 147 29.30 -13.31 -0.34
N LYS A 148 30.23 -12.68 0.40
CA LYS A 148 29.93 -11.46 1.17
C LYS A 148 29.60 -10.31 0.24
N HIS A 149 30.28 -10.23 -0.89
CA HIS A 149 30.02 -9.27 -1.94
C HIS A 149 28.58 -9.36 -2.42
N TYR A 150 28.16 -10.56 -2.87
CA TYR A 150 26.79 -10.76 -3.35
C TYR A 150 25.76 -10.47 -2.25
N GLN A 151 25.99 -10.95 -1.03
CA GLN A 151 25.08 -10.69 0.11
C GLN A 151 24.99 -9.21 0.48
N LEU A 152 26.09 -8.47 0.40
CA LEU A 152 26.09 -7.02 0.62
C LEU A 152 25.29 -6.33 -0.48
N ALA A 153 25.51 -6.68 -1.75
CA ALA A 153 24.75 -6.14 -2.86
C ALA A 153 23.24 -6.42 -2.72
N GLU A 154 22.85 -7.63 -2.29
CA GLU A 154 21.45 -7.96 -1.98
C GLU A 154 20.86 -7.12 -0.85
N ARG A 155 21.59 -6.97 0.27
CA ARG A 155 21.12 -6.18 1.41
C ARG A 155 21.00 -4.69 1.08
N LEU A 156 21.96 -4.15 0.33
CA LEU A 156 21.95 -2.76 -0.11
C LEU A 156 20.83 -2.52 -1.14
N ALA A 157 20.65 -3.42 -2.10
CA ALA A 157 19.55 -3.34 -3.05
C ALA A 157 18.19 -3.40 -2.35
N ASP A 158 18.05 -4.27 -1.34
CA ASP A 158 16.83 -4.36 -0.52
C ASP A 158 16.59 -3.06 0.27
N LEU A 159 17.62 -2.50 0.88
CA LEU A 159 17.53 -1.24 1.62
C LEU A 159 17.12 -0.07 0.72
N PHE A 160 17.73 0.06 -0.46
CA PHE A 160 17.36 1.11 -1.40
C PHE A 160 15.96 0.89 -2.01
N ASP A 161 15.52 -0.34 -2.24
CA ASP A 161 14.14 -0.63 -2.64
C ASP A 161 13.14 -0.22 -1.53
N GLN A 162 13.46 -0.47 -0.26
CA GLN A 162 12.66 0.01 0.86
C GLN A 162 12.64 1.54 0.96
N TYR A 163 13.79 2.22 0.81
CA TYR A 163 13.84 3.68 0.82
C TYR A 163 13.02 4.29 -0.32
N GLN A 164 13.00 3.68 -1.51
CA GLN A 164 12.17 4.17 -2.61
C GLN A 164 10.68 4.18 -2.29
N VAL A 165 10.21 3.29 -1.41
CA VAL A 165 8.80 3.16 -1.03
C VAL A 165 8.44 3.98 0.21
N TYR A 166 9.30 3.92 1.24
CA TYR A 166 8.98 4.48 2.55
C TYR A 166 9.65 5.82 2.82
N ARG A 167 10.79 6.12 2.16
CA ARG A 167 11.64 7.30 2.40
C ARG A 167 12.17 7.92 1.11
N ALA A 168 11.26 8.13 0.18
CA ALA A 168 11.54 8.84 -1.07
C ALA A 168 12.17 10.21 -0.83
N ASP A 169 11.74 10.90 0.22
CA ASP A 169 12.27 12.17 0.71
C ASP A 169 13.78 12.13 0.99
N TRP A 170 14.28 11.04 1.59
CA TRP A 170 15.72 10.85 1.81
C TRP A 170 16.47 10.71 0.50
N LEU A 171 15.98 9.85 -0.39
CA LEU A 171 16.62 9.62 -1.69
C LEU A 171 16.66 10.88 -2.55
N ASP A 172 15.63 11.72 -2.48
CA ASP A 172 15.57 13.00 -3.17
C ASP A 172 16.54 14.02 -2.54
N ALA A 173 16.64 14.09 -1.21
CA ALA A 173 17.63 14.94 -0.54
C ALA A 173 19.07 14.55 -0.92
N TRP A 174 19.39 13.25 -0.84
CA TRP A 174 20.71 12.70 -1.17
C TRP A 174 21.05 12.89 -2.65
N ALA A 175 20.06 12.76 -3.53
CA ALA A 175 20.16 13.02 -4.95
C ALA A 175 20.55 14.47 -5.26
N ASN A 176 20.13 15.42 -4.43
CA ASN A 176 20.44 16.85 -4.52
C ASN A 176 21.70 17.25 -3.73
N GLY A 177 22.47 16.27 -3.22
CA GLY A 177 23.71 16.52 -2.47
C GLY A 177 23.50 16.90 -1.00
N HIS A 178 22.26 16.81 -0.48
CA HIS A 178 21.97 17.05 0.93
C HIS A 178 22.06 15.74 1.72
N ASP A 179 23.16 15.53 2.44
CA ASP A 179 23.37 14.34 3.27
C ASP A 179 22.63 14.49 4.62
N VAL A 180 21.30 14.39 4.58
CA VAL A 180 20.41 14.50 5.75
C VAL A 180 19.43 13.32 5.85
N LEU A 181 18.95 13.05 7.06
CA LEU A 181 17.74 12.29 7.33
C LEU A 181 16.63 13.28 7.67
N ILE A 182 15.54 13.24 6.90
CA ILE A 182 14.34 14.04 7.15
C ILE A 182 13.46 13.26 8.10
N THR A 183 13.11 13.76 9.29
CA THR A 183 12.24 13.02 10.23
C THR A 183 10.77 13.03 9.77
N ALA A 184 9.91 12.23 10.42
CA ALA A 184 8.48 12.29 10.16
C ALA A 184 7.84 13.69 10.39
N ARG A 185 8.53 14.58 11.13
CA ARG A 185 8.15 15.99 11.35
C ARG A 185 8.70 16.94 10.29
N GLY A 186 9.38 16.43 9.27
CA GLY A 186 10.09 17.24 8.27
C GLY A 186 11.37 17.89 8.78
N GLU A 187 11.87 17.52 9.97
CA GLU A 187 13.14 18.07 10.47
C GLU A 187 14.32 17.45 9.74
N HIS A 188 15.25 18.27 9.26
CA HIS A 188 16.45 17.80 8.60
C HIS A 188 17.55 17.56 9.64
N ARG A 189 18.03 16.32 9.74
CA ARG A 189 19.14 15.92 10.62
C ARG A 189 20.34 15.51 9.77
N PRO A 190 21.50 16.18 9.88
CA PRO A 190 22.70 15.77 9.16
C PRO A 190 23.09 14.33 9.48
N LEU A 191 23.52 13.59 8.45
CA LEU A 191 24.08 12.25 8.63
C LEU A 191 25.46 12.33 9.30
N GLU A 192 25.67 11.43 10.27
CA GLU A 192 26.98 11.21 10.85
C GLU A 192 27.98 10.75 9.79
N GLU A 193 29.26 11.06 9.98
CA GLU A 193 30.31 10.81 8.98
C GLU A 193 30.35 9.35 8.53
N HIS A 194 30.18 8.41 9.47
CA HIS A 194 30.18 6.97 9.20
C HIS A 194 28.98 6.46 8.39
N GLN A 195 27.94 7.29 8.16
CA GLN A 195 26.73 6.93 7.41
C GLN A 195 26.66 7.61 6.03
N ARG A 196 27.56 8.56 5.75
CA ARG A 196 27.58 9.33 4.49
C ARG A 196 27.83 8.48 3.25
N TRP A 197 28.31 7.25 3.43
CA TRP A 197 28.45 6.28 2.33
C TRP A 197 27.12 5.92 1.69
N GLN A 198 25.99 5.96 2.42
CA GLN A 198 24.68 5.65 1.85
C GLN A 198 24.23 6.69 0.81
N PRO A 199 24.17 8.00 1.12
CA PRO A 199 23.94 9.04 0.13
C PRO A 199 24.93 9.01 -1.04
N ALA A 200 26.22 8.80 -0.75
CA ALA A 200 27.25 8.73 -1.77
C ALA A 200 27.01 7.57 -2.73
N LEU A 201 26.69 6.38 -2.21
CA LEU A 201 26.35 5.20 -3.02
C LEU A 201 25.09 5.44 -3.85
N TRP A 202 24.07 6.09 -3.29
CA TRP A 202 22.84 6.42 -4.02
C TRP A 202 23.11 7.33 -5.22
N ARG A 203 23.94 8.36 -5.05
CA ARG A 203 24.36 9.23 -6.15
C ARG A 203 25.11 8.45 -7.24
N ILE A 204 26.02 7.57 -6.87
CA ILE A 204 26.76 6.71 -7.82
C ILE A 204 25.82 5.77 -8.58
N LEU A 205 24.82 5.18 -7.90
CA LEU A 205 23.82 4.35 -8.56
C LEU A 205 22.98 5.15 -9.57
N ARG A 206 22.63 6.40 -9.24
CA ARG A 206 21.93 7.30 -10.16
C ARG A 206 22.80 7.63 -11.37
N ASP A 207 24.07 7.98 -11.16
CA ASP A 207 25.00 8.28 -12.25
C ASP A 207 25.23 7.07 -13.18
N ASP A 208 25.31 5.86 -12.61
CA ASP A 208 25.42 4.61 -13.37
C ASP A 208 24.15 4.30 -14.18
N VAL A 209 22.96 4.58 -13.64
CA VAL A 209 21.69 4.50 -14.37
C VAL A 209 21.65 5.54 -15.49
N ALA A 210 22.07 6.78 -15.21
CA ALA A 210 22.14 7.86 -16.21
C ALA A 210 23.08 7.51 -17.38
N ALA A 211 24.26 6.96 -17.07
CA ALA A 211 25.23 6.55 -18.08
C ALA A 211 24.73 5.39 -18.97
N THR A 212 23.90 4.51 -18.42
CA THR A 212 23.40 3.32 -19.14
C THR A 212 22.06 3.53 -19.84
N GLN A 213 21.22 4.44 -19.34
CA GLN A 213 19.82 4.62 -19.80
C GLN A 213 19.44 6.09 -20.04
N GLY A 214 20.38 7.03 -19.95
CA GLY A 214 20.17 8.46 -20.14
C GLY A 214 19.32 9.12 -19.05
N ASP A 215 18.94 10.38 -19.29
CA ASP A 215 18.09 11.17 -18.37
C ASP A 215 16.70 10.56 -18.15
N ALA A 216 16.20 9.78 -19.11
CA ALA A 216 14.97 9.01 -18.97
C ALA A 216 15.07 7.96 -17.83
N GLY A 217 16.25 7.38 -17.61
CA GLY A 217 16.54 6.46 -16.52
C GLY A 217 16.58 7.15 -15.14
N LEU A 218 17.03 8.41 -15.07
CA LEU A 218 17.06 9.20 -13.83
C LEU A 218 15.66 9.65 -13.42
N ASN A 219 14.86 10.11 -14.39
CA ASN A 219 13.49 10.60 -14.19
C ASN A 219 12.47 9.47 -13.95
N SER A 220 12.92 8.23 -13.91
CA SER A 220 12.13 7.04 -13.62
C SER A 220 12.37 6.48 -12.20
N SER A 221 12.89 7.28 -11.27
CA SER A 221 12.83 6.94 -9.84
C SER A 221 11.38 6.81 -9.40
N ARG A 222 11.06 5.83 -8.54
CA ARG A 222 9.68 5.56 -8.11
C ARG A 222 8.99 6.79 -7.50
N ALA A 223 9.73 7.57 -6.73
CA ALA A 223 9.24 8.81 -6.12
C ALA A 223 8.80 9.87 -7.13
N GLN A 224 9.66 10.16 -8.12
CA GLN A 224 9.37 11.17 -9.14
C GLN A 224 8.26 10.72 -10.08
N VAL A 225 8.26 9.43 -10.44
CA VAL A 225 7.17 8.82 -11.24
C VAL A 225 5.85 8.92 -10.48
N HIS A 226 5.84 8.65 -9.17
CA HIS A 226 4.64 8.79 -8.34
C HIS A 226 4.11 10.24 -8.33
N GLN A 227 4.97 11.25 -8.14
CA GLN A 227 4.55 12.65 -8.17
C GLN A 227 4.02 13.08 -9.54
N ARG A 228 4.66 12.66 -10.63
CA ARG A 228 4.16 12.88 -12.00
C ARG A 228 2.81 12.20 -12.22
N PHE A 229 2.67 10.99 -11.70
CA PHE A 229 1.45 10.20 -11.79
C PHE A 229 0.28 10.90 -11.09
N LEU A 230 0.45 11.36 -9.85
CA LEU A 230 -0.60 12.09 -9.12
C LEU A 230 -1.09 13.30 -9.93
N LYS A 231 -0.16 14.12 -10.44
CA LYS A 231 -0.50 15.27 -11.30
C LYS A 231 -1.21 14.86 -12.60
N ALA A 232 -0.82 13.74 -13.19
CA ALA A 232 -1.46 13.23 -14.40
C ALA A 232 -2.89 12.74 -14.13
N THR A 233 -3.15 12.12 -12.96
CA THR A 233 -4.50 11.65 -12.60
C THR A 233 -5.51 12.78 -12.39
N GLU A 234 -5.08 14.00 -12.07
CA GLU A 234 -5.95 15.18 -12.00
C GLU A 234 -6.64 15.45 -13.35
N GLN A 235 -6.00 15.09 -14.46
CA GLN A 235 -6.54 15.26 -15.81
C GLN A 235 -7.53 14.14 -16.21
N LEU A 236 -7.58 13.05 -15.45
CA LEU A 236 -8.47 11.91 -15.73
C LEU A 236 -9.89 12.10 -15.17
N GLU A 237 -10.12 13.14 -14.36
CA GLU A 237 -11.44 13.39 -13.77
C GLU A 237 -12.48 13.68 -14.86
N GLY A 238 -13.55 12.87 -14.90
CA GLY A 238 -14.60 12.97 -15.92
C GLY A 238 -14.23 12.43 -17.29
N GLN A 239 -13.06 11.78 -17.44
CA GLN A 239 -12.66 11.08 -18.65
C GLN A 239 -12.82 9.55 -18.51
N ASP A 240 -12.84 8.84 -19.64
CA ASP A 240 -12.83 7.39 -19.64
C ASP A 240 -11.51 6.84 -19.06
N CYS A 241 -11.58 5.68 -18.41
CA CYS A 241 -10.41 5.02 -17.86
C CYS A 241 -9.38 4.75 -18.97
N PRO A 242 -8.10 5.14 -18.78
CA PRO A 242 -7.06 4.90 -19.77
C PRO A 242 -6.98 3.43 -20.21
N PRO A 243 -6.74 3.15 -21.51
CA PRO A 243 -6.68 1.79 -22.01
C PRO A 243 -5.58 0.98 -21.33
N GLY A 244 -5.94 -0.22 -20.86
CA GLY A 244 -5.05 -1.13 -20.14
C GLY A 244 -4.98 -0.92 -18.63
N LEU A 245 -5.74 0.02 -18.07
CA LEU A 245 -6.13 0.00 -16.66
C LEU A 245 -7.41 -0.81 -16.46
N PRO A 246 -7.58 -1.49 -15.32
CA PRO A 246 -8.81 -2.20 -15.04
C PRO A 246 -9.92 -1.22 -14.67
N ARG A 247 -11.17 -1.52 -15.06
CA ARG A 247 -12.34 -0.73 -14.65
C ARG A 247 -12.68 -0.91 -13.16
N ARG A 248 -12.32 -2.07 -12.60
CA ARG A 248 -12.41 -2.39 -11.18
C ARG A 248 -11.12 -2.98 -10.64
N LEU A 249 -10.72 -2.52 -9.46
CA LEU A 249 -9.60 -3.03 -8.69
C LEU A 249 -10.09 -3.46 -7.30
N ILE A 250 -9.91 -4.73 -6.96
CA ILE A 250 -10.22 -5.25 -5.62
C ILE A 250 -8.91 -5.40 -4.85
N ILE A 251 -8.81 -4.82 -3.66
CA ILE A 251 -7.67 -4.99 -2.77
C ILE A 251 -8.12 -5.80 -1.58
N PHE A 252 -7.50 -6.96 -1.37
CA PHE A 252 -8.00 -7.95 -0.43
C PHE A 252 -6.95 -8.42 0.58
N GLY A 253 -7.30 -8.32 1.86
CA GLY A 253 -6.53 -8.94 2.94
C GLY A 253 -5.16 -8.32 3.15
N ILE A 254 -5.03 -7.01 2.90
CA ILE A 254 -3.79 -6.26 3.15
C ILE A 254 -3.94 -5.51 4.47
N SER A 255 -3.10 -5.85 5.45
CA SER A 255 -3.12 -5.27 6.80
C SER A 255 -2.32 -3.98 6.95
N SER A 256 -1.54 -3.59 5.93
CA SER A 256 -0.84 -2.31 5.88
C SER A 256 -0.43 -1.97 4.45
N LEU A 257 -0.69 -0.73 4.03
CA LEU A 257 -0.18 -0.16 2.78
C LEU A 257 0.65 1.09 3.07
N PRO A 258 1.73 1.34 2.30
CA PRO A 258 2.43 2.62 2.35
C PRO A 258 1.51 3.77 1.95
N GLN A 259 1.73 4.96 2.53
CA GLN A 259 0.97 6.18 2.19
C GLN A 259 0.95 6.45 0.68
N GLN A 260 2.10 6.39 0.00
CA GLN A 260 2.19 6.57 -1.46
C GLN A 260 1.30 5.58 -2.24
N THR A 261 1.11 4.36 -1.71
CA THR A 261 0.21 3.39 -2.35
C THR A 261 -1.24 3.81 -2.19
N LEU A 262 -1.64 4.26 -0.99
CA LEU A 262 -3.00 4.75 -0.76
C LEU A 262 -3.29 6.01 -1.58
N GLU A 263 -2.36 6.97 -1.63
CA GLU A 263 -2.48 8.18 -2.46
C GLU A 263 -2.65 7.81 -3.94
N ALA A 264 -1.85 6.87 -4.45
CA ALA A 264 -1.96 6.43 -5.83
C ALA A 264 -3.28 5.70 -6.13
N LEU A 265 -3.77 4.87 -5.20
CA LEU A 265 -5.07 4.21 -5.33
C LEU A 265 -6.20 5.26 -5.28
N ALA A 266 -6.20 6.17 -4.30
CA ALA A 266 -7.17 7.26 -4.22
C ALA A 266 -7.18 8.11 -5.51
N ALA A 267 -6.02 8.39 -6.09
CA ALA A 267 -5.90 9.07 -7.37
C ALA A 267 -6.50 8.26 -8.54
N LEU A 268 -6.27 6.95 -8.62
CA LEU A 268 -6.90 6.08 -9.63
C LEU A 268 -8.41 5.98 -9.50
N SER A 269 -8.94 6.15 -8.28
CA SER A 269 -10.37 6.04 -8.01
C SER A 269 -11.23 7.02 -8.82
N ARG A 270 -10.61 8.08 -9.36
CA ARG A 270 -11.24 9.05 -10.27
C ARG A 270 -11.76 8.42 -11.57
N CYS A 271 -11.14 7.33 -12.03
CA CYS A 271 -11.49 6.65 -13.28
C CYS A 271 -11.65 5.13 -13.14
N CYS A 272 -11.32 4.56 -11.97
CA CYS A 272 -11.43 3.13 -11.65
C CYS A 272 -12.31 2.94 -10.42
N GLN A 273 -13.11 1.86 -10.38
CA GLN A 273 -13.79 1.45 -9.15
C GLN A 273 -12.81 0.69 -8.25
N ILE A 274 -12.48 1.26 -7.10
CA ILE A 274 -11.57 0.66 -6.14
C ILE A 274 -12.36 0.13 -4.96
N VAL A 275 -12.25 -1.17 -4.69
CA VAL A 275 -12.87 -1.83 -3.53
C VAL A 275 -11.78 -2.36 -2.62
N LEU A 276 -11.57 -1.69 -1.50
CA LEU A 276 -10.57 -2.03 -0.50
C LEU A 276 -11.20 -2.80 0.66
N CYS A 277 -10.92 -4.10 0.76
CA CYS A 277 -11.38 -4.97 1.83
C CYS A 277 -10.36 -4.98 2.99
N VAL A 278 -10.69 -4.26 4.06
CA VAL A 278 -9.86 -4.04 5.25
C VAL A 278 -10.26 -4.99 6.37
N HIS A 279 -9.32 -5.83 6.80
CA HIS A 279 -9.50 -6.62 8.01
C HIS A 279 -9.28 -5.73 9.24
N ASN A 280 -10.36 -5.42 9.95
CA ASN A 280 -10.35 -4.57 11.14
C ASN A 280 -10.82 -5.38 12.36
N PRO A 281 -9.97 -5.57 13.39
CA PRO A 281 -10.34 -6.37 14.55
C PRO A 281 -11.37 -5.71 15.47
N CYS A 282 -11.71 -4.43 15.29
CA CYS A 282 -12.60 -3.68 16.17
C CYS A 282 -13.57 -2.80 15.37
N GLN A 283 -14.85 -2.81 15.76
CA GLN A 283 -15.88 -1.97 15.16
C GLN A 283 -15.78 -0.49 15.57
N PHE A 284 -15.18 -0.21 16.71
CA PHE A 284 -15.02 1.14 17.25
C PHE A 284 -13.70 1.75 16.81
N TYR A 285 -13.70 3.07 16.65
CA TYR A 285 -12.48 3.79 16.30
C TYR A 285 -11.42 3.62 17.40
N TRP A 286 -10.28 3.04 17.02
CA TRP A 286 -9.19 2.68 17.92
C TRP A 286 -7.84 3.25 17.48
N ALA A 287 -7.82 4.08 16.44
CA ALA A 287 -6.56 4.56 15.87
C ALA A 287 -5.92 5.76 16.61
N ASP A 288 -6.56 6.28 17.66
CA ASP A 288 -6.01 7.32 18.56
C ASP A 288 -5.45 6.75 19.88
N ILE A 289 -5.38 5.42 20.03
CA ILE A 289 -4.91 4.76 21.23
C ILE A 289 -3.35 4.86 21.31
N ILE A 290 -2.80 5.89 21.99
CA ILE A 290 -1.37 6.14 22.45
C ILE A 290 -0.30 6.44 21.37
N GLU A 291 0.85 7.14 21.54
CA GLU A 291 1.60 7.83 22.65
C GLU A 291 2.23 9.15 22.16
N HIS A 292 2.16 9.44 20.85
CA HIS A 292 2.93 10.52 20.23
C HIS A 292 1.99 11.43 19.46
N LYS A 293 1.72 12.57 20.10
CA LYS A 293 0.96 13.70 19.59
C LYS A 293 1.48 14.14 18.20
N ASP A 294 0.51 14.39 17.32
CA ASP A 294 0.54 15.45 16.31
C ASP A 294 1.23 15.22 14.95
N LEU A 295 1.05 14.07 14.28
CA LEU A 295 1.47 13.98 12.87
C LEU A 295 0.37 13.71 11.83
N LEU A 296 -0.79 13.16 12.20
CA LEU A 296 -1.88 12.90 11.26
C LEU A 296 -3.21 13.15 11.95
N ARG A 297 -3.61 14.40 12.19
CA ARG A 297 -4.99 14.64 12.66
C ARG A 297 -5.92 14.38 11.49
N ALA A 298 -6.46 13.16 11.41
CA ALA A 298 -7.54 12.87 10.49
C ALA A 298 -8.69 13.82 10.82
N GLN A 299 -9.12 14.62 9.82
CA GLN A 299 -10.23 15.55 9.98
C GLN A 299 -11.58 14.80 10.06
N ARG A 300 -11.57 13.52 9.67
CA ARG A 300 -12.73 12.65 9.57
C ARG A 300 -12.40 11.32 10.25
N TYR A 301 -13.39 10.77 10.93
CA TYR A 301 -13.32 9.45 11.56
C TYR A 301 -14.46 8.62 10.99
N ARG A 302 -14.13 7.50 10.32
CA ARG A 302 -15.17 6.60 9.78
C ARG A 302 -15.94 5.89 10.89
N GLN A 303 -15.21 5.28 11.83
CA GLN A 303 -15.80 4.51 12.91
C GLN A 303 -16.24 5.40 14.08
N ARG A 304 -17.32 5.00 14.75
CA ARG A 304 -17.77 5.67 15.97
C ARG A 304 -16.80 5.36 17.13
N ARG A 305 -16.57 6.34 18.00
CA ARG A 305 -15.85 6.10 19.25
C ARG A 305 -16.75 5.32 20.22
N LYS A 306 -16.14 4.44 21.02
CA LYS A 306 -16.83 3.66 22.05
C LYS A 306 -17.43 4.59 23.11
N THR A 307 -18.65 4.31 23.58
CA THR A 307 -19.32 5.09 24.62
C THR A 307 -18.47 5.12 25.89
N GLY A 308 -18.11 6.32 26.38
CA GLY A 308 -17.24 6.49 27.55
C GLY A 308 -15.75 6.70 27.23
N MET A 309 -15.34 6.68 25.95
CA MET A 309 -14.00 7.12 25.52
C MET A 309 -13.90 8.66 25.56
N PRO A 310 -12.87 9.25 26.21
CA PRO A 310 -12.62 10.68 26.19
C PRO A 310 -12.41 11.25 24.77
N GLU A 311 -12.77 12.53 24.54
CA GLU A 311 -12.54 13.21 23.25
C GLU A 311 -11.05 13.39 22.91
N ALA A 312 -10.22 13.51 23.95
CA ALA A 312 -8.76 13.45 23.84
C ALA A 312 -8.27 12.52 24.95
N LEU A 313 -7.65 11.41 24.57
CA LEU A 313 -6.74 10.70 25.46
C LEU A 313 -5.48 11.58 25.54
N ASP A 314 -5.39 12.42 26.57
CA ASP A 314 -4.20 13.25 26.78
C ASP A 314 -3.06 12.37 27.31
N VAL A 315 -2.41 11.64 26.38
CA VAL A 315 -1.21 10.84 26.63
C VAL A 315 0.05 11.72 26.54
N LEU A 316 -0.06 13.00 26.94
CA LEU A 316 1.14 13.76 27.27
C LEU A 316 1.70 13.10 28.53
N GLY A 317 2.96 12.66 28.47
CA GLY A 317 3.68 12.00 29.57
C GLY A 317 3.89 12.88 30.81
N THR A 318 2.82 13.42 31.38
CA THR A 318 2.76 14.12 32.65
C THR A 318 2.00 13.24 33.65
N GLY A 319 2.60 12.11 34.04
CA GLY A 319 2.07 11.21 35.08
C GLY A 319 0.79 10.43 34.69
N ASP A 320 0.72 9.17 35.12
CA ASP A 320 -0.46 8.28 35.13
C ASP A 320 -1.23 8.04 33.79
N ALA A 321 -0.72 8.50 32.64
CA ALA A 321 -1.40 8.38 31.34
C ALA A 321 -1.37 6.96 30.72
N ASP A 322 -0.34 6.16 31.02
CA ASP A 322 -0.25 4.75 30.57
C ASP A 322 -1.35 3.89 31.23
N ASP A 323 -1.63 4.14 32.52
CA ASP A 323 -2.68 3.45 33.28
C ASP A 323 -4.10 3.86 32.82
N ALA A 324 -4.29 5.10 32.36
CA ALA A 324 -5.58 5.59 31.87
C ALA A 324 -5.98 4.98 30.52
N LEU A 325 -5.02 4.63 29.67
CA LEU A 325 -5.34 4.01 28.39
C LEU A 325 -5.83 2.56 28.54
N HIS A 326 -5.22 1.81 29.47
CA HIS A 326 -5.70 0.47 29.86
C HIS A 326 -7.15 0.50 30.38
N LEU A 327 -7.63 1.65 30.86
CA LEU A 327 -8.99 1.82 31.36
C LEU A 327 -10.05 1.94 30.26
N HIS A 328 -9.66 2.41 29.07
CA HIS A 328 -10.61 2.74 28.00
C HIS A 328 -10.42 1.91 26.73
N ALA A 329 -9.22 1.42 26.45
CA ALA A 329 -8.87 0.62 25.29
C ALA A 329 -8.65 -0.86 25.62
N GLN A 330 -8.95 -1.77 24.69
CA GLN A 330 -8.64 -3.19 24.84
C GLN A 330 -7.10 -3.38 24.88
N PRO A 331 -6.54 -4.02 25.92
CA PRO A 331 -5.10 -3.99 26.18
C PRO A 331 -4.25 -4.75 25.15
N LEU A 332 -4.77 -5.83 24.56
CA LEU A 332 -4.09 -6.57 23.48
C LEU A 332 -4.03 -5.73 22.20
N LEU A 333 -5.09 -4.97 21.89
CA LEU A 333 -5.15 -4.10 20.74
C LEU A 333 -4.21 -2.90 20.91
N ALA A 334 -4.13 -2.34 22.12
CA ALA A 334 -3.16 -1.30 22.44
C ALA A 334 -1.70 -1.81 22.28
N ALA A 335 -1.41 -3.02 22.76
CA ALA A 335 -0.06 -3.59 22.72
C ALA A 335 0.37 -4.07 21.32
N TRP A 336 -0.52 -4.69 20.55
CA TRP A 336 -0.18 -5.37 19.28
C TRP A 336 -0.71 -4.66 18.04
N GLY A 337 -1.65 -3.72 18.20
CA GLY A 337 -2.37 -3.09 17.10
C GLY A 337 -1.64 -1.94 16.41
N LYS A 338 -0.41 -1.60 16.81
CA LYS A 338 0.34 -0.44 16.29
C LYS A 338 0.32 -0.34 14.76
N GLN A 339 0.65 -1.42 14.06
CA GLN A 339 0.66 -1.42 12.59
C GLN A 339 -0.73 -1.22 11.97
N GLY A 340 -1.76 -1.89 12.52
CA GLY A 340 -3.14 -1.77 12.04
C GLY A 340 -3.71 -0.38 12.28
N ARG A 341 -3.38 0.24 13.42
CA ARG A 341 -3.72 1.62 13.73
C ARG A 341 -3.15 2.59 12.71
N ASP A 342 -1.85 2.51 12.46
CA ASP A 342 -1.17 3.45 11.55
C ASP A 342 -1.78 3.34 10.14
N TYR A 343 -2.17 2.13 9.73
CA TYR A 343 -2.88 1.89 8.48
C TYR A 343 -4.31 2.47 8.46
N LEU A 344 -5.13 2.21 9.48
CA LEU A 344 -6.50 2.74 9.56
C LEU A 344 -6.51 4.27 9.55
N ARG A 345 -5.55 4.89 10.23
CA ARG A 345 -5.40 6.35 10.26
C ARG A 345 -5.10 6.95 8.88
N LEU A 346 -4.22 6.31 8.11
CA LEU A 346 -3.94 6.71 6.73
C LEU A 346 -5.16 6.48 5.81
N LEU A 347 -5.98 5.47 6.10
CA LEU A 347 -7.20 5.20 5.32
C LEU A 347 -8.29 6.26 5.53
N ASP A 348 -8.48 6.72 6.77
CA ASP A 348 -9.48 7.74 7.11
C ASP A 348 -9.29 9.06 6.33
N GLU A 349 -8.09 9.35 5.83
CA GLU A 349 -7.81 10.53 4.99
C GLU A 349 -8.40 10.43 3.59
N HIS A 350 -8.63 9.20 3.10
CA HIS A 350 -9.10 8.92 1.74
C HIS A 350 -10.51 8.31 1.71
N ASP A 351 -11.01 7.84 2.85
CA ASP A 351 -12.29 7.18 2.95
C ASP A 351 -13.44 8.16 3.21
N ASP A 352 -14.39 8.20 2.26
CA ASP A 352 -15.62 8.97 2.37
C ASP A 352 -16.83 8.05 2.22
N ALA A 353 -17.16 7.34 3.31
CA ALA A 353 -18.23 6.35 3.36
C ALA A 353 -19.58 6.87 2.86
N GLY A 354 -19.88 8.16 3.07
CA GLY A 354 -21.13 8.77 2.62
C GLY A 354 -21.35 8.69 1.11
N ASN A 355 -20.28 8.65 0.32
CA ASN A 355 -20.36 8.64 -1.15
C ASN A 355 -20.77 7.29 -1.74
N TYR A 356 -20.52 6.18 -1.03
CA TYR A 356 -20.75 4.83 -1.56
C TYR A 356 -21.59 3.92 -0.67
N GLN A 357 -21.84 4.28 0.59
CA GLN A 357 -22.65 3.46 1.49
C GLN A 357 -24.02 3.10 0.89
N THR A 358 -24.70 4.07 0.29
CA THR A 358 -26.00 3.86 -0.36
C THR A 358 -25.93 2.85 -1.51
N LEU A 359 -24.81 2.78 -2.23
CA LEU A 359 -24.60 1.81 -3.33
C LEU A 359 -24.59 0.37 -2.81
N PHE A 360 -23.96 0.13 -1.66
CA PHE A 360 -23.93 -1.18 -1.02
C PHE A 360 -25.29 -1.54 -0.41
N GLU A 361 -25.94 -0.59 0.28
CA GLU A 361 -27.25 -0.79 0.91
C GLU A 361 -28.35 -1.11 -0.09
N GLN A 362 -28.36 -0.46 -1.26
CA GLN A 362 -29.28 -0.75 -2.37
C GLN A 362 -29.20 -2.21 -2.85
N GLN A 363 -28.09 -2.88 -2.56
CA GLN A 363 -27.85 -4.26 -2.91
C GLN A 363 -27.91 -5.19 -1.69
N ALA A 364 -28.38 -4.70 -0.54
CA ALA A 364 -28.37 -5.45 0.72
C ALA A 364 -26.96 -5.95 1.13
N LEU A 365 -25.91 -5.21 0.78
CA LEU A 365 -24.55 -5.39 1.31
C LEU A 365 -24.27 -4.37 2.40
N ARG A 366 -23.33 -4.69 3.29
CA ARG A 366 -22.87 -3.80 4.35
C ARG A 366 -21.39 -3.46 4.11
N ILE A 367 -21.04 -2.20 4.36
CA ILE A 367 -19.65 -1.72 4.28
C ILE A 367 -18.87 -1.99 5.57
N ASP A 368 -19.58 -2.24 6.68
CA ASP A 368 -19.01 -2.60 7.98
C ASP A 368 -19.68 -3.89 8.46
N MET A 369 -18.89 -4.95 8.59
CA MET A 369 -19.32 -6.31 8.94
C MET A 369 -18.57 -6.77 10.18
N PHE A 370 -19.11 -6.46 11.36
CA PHE A 370 -18.50 -6.84 12.63
C PHE A 370 -19.38 -7.85 13.37
N GLU A 371 -18.82 -9.02 13.63
CA GLU A 371 -19.46 -10.07 14.42
C GLU A 371 -18.74 -10.26 15.76
N PRO A 372 -19.45 -10.39 16.89
CA PRO A 372 -18.84 -10.75 18.16
C PRO A 372 -18.08 -12.08 18.04
N PHE A 373 -16.83 -12.14 18.57
CA PHE A 373 -15.99 -13.34 18.50
C PHE A 373 -16.51 -14.52 19.35
N SER A 374 -17.49 -14.29 20.23
CA SER A 374 -18.10 -15.32 21.08
C SER A 374 -19.59 -15.04 21.32
N GLY A 375 -20.39 -16.12 21.45
CA GLY A 375 -21.67 -16.05 22.14
C GLY A 375 -21.49 -15.76 23.64
N GLU A 376 -22.58 -15.44 24.34
CA GLU A 376 -22.60 -14.98 25.75
C GLU A 376 -21.80 -15.84 26.76
N GLU A 377 -21.45 -17.07 26.41
CA GLU A 377 -20.82 -18.05 27.32
C GLU A 377 -19.29 -18.09 27.31
N ARG A 378 -18.58 -17.35 26.44
CA ARG A 378 -17.10 -17.34 26.41
C ARG A 378 -16.52 -15.94 26.58
N HIS A 379 -16.27 -15.55 27.83
CA HIS A 379 -15.56 -14.32 28.16
C HIS A 379 -14.04 -14.54 28.07
N CYS A 380 -13.45 -14.40 26.89
CA CYS A 380 -12.00 -14.21 26.76
C CYS A 380 -11.70 -12.74 26.41
N LEU A 381 -10.45 -12.30 26.61
CA LEU A 381 -10.05 -10.91 26.31
C LEU A 381 -10.29 -10.51 24.85
N LEU A 382 -10.30 -11.48 23.92
CA LEU A 382 -10.59 -11.23 22.50
C LEU A 382 -12.06 -10.88 22.26
N SER A 383 -12.98 -11.46 23.04
CA SER A 383 -14.42 -11.19 22.95
C SER A 383 -14.74 -9.72 23.22
N GLN A 384 -13.94 -9.07 24.07
CA GLN A 384 -14.09 -7.66 24.44
C GLN A 384 -13.73 -6.67 23.32
N LEU A 385 -13.21 -7.13 22.18
CA LEU A 385 -12.85 -6.24 21.07
C LEU A 385 -14.07 -5.62 20.38
N GLN A 386 -15.23 -6.27 20.43
CA GLN A 386 -16.47 -5.73 19.87
C GLN A 386 -17.40 -5.13 20.93
N ASP A 387 -17.02 -5.17 22.21
CA ASP A 387 -17.80 -4.63 23.33
C ASP A 387 -17.46 -3.16 23.61
#